data_AF-A0A4S4H5N3-F1
#
_entry.id   AF-A0A4S4H5N3-F1
#
_cell.length_a   1.000
_cell.length_b   1.000
_cell.length_c   1.000
_cell.angle_alpha   90.00
_cell.angle_beta   90.00
_cell.angle_gamma   90.00
#
_symmetry.space_group_name_H-M   'P 1'
#
loop_
_entity.id
_entity.type
_entity.pdbx_description
1 polymer ?
#
loop_
_entity_poly.entity_id
_entity_poly.type
_entity_poly.pdbx_seq_one_letter_code
_entity_poly.pdbx_strand_id
1 'polypeptide(L)'
;MKKNYSIFALLMLASAPLCVSAQQISNSDFDGEWVDCMPWTYLQGDGTDGNTVSSHVVGTQPKGWIISNVAGMASVGMAMGATTVGENVEGYNSASAVKLTNTPNPWMDAQKVPGYISLGTTWSTAMPKFGLGGITINNSDGGVFGGQSFTGRPTGLEFWYKRSRGDDQPNEKTTIVAYLWKGHWTQKDVPVSIVMVGEPKKVDMVDRDRCVLGMDMEGCQGGEVEKTPDAELIAVINVDITENAEEWTKFHANFDYKSDATPEMINIVIASGDYFGGASVVGKDNSFVVDDVKLVYSGGTSGIDGVEADNSAPVEYYNLNGVKVNAGQMEPGLYICRQGSKATKVLVK
;
A
#
# COMPACT_ATOMS: atom_id res chain seq x y z
N MET A 1 2.32 68.67 28.45
CA MET A 1 2.60 67.26 28.79
C MET A 1 1.55 66.37 28.12
N LYS A 2 1.98 65.22 27.59
CA LYS A 2 1.43 64.51 26.43
C LYS A 2 0.04 63.88 26.68
N LYS A 3 -0.87 64.02 25.72
CA LYS A 3 -2.13 63.25 25.64
C LYS A 3 -1.81 61.89 25.02
N ASN A 4 -1.99 60.81 25.78
CA ASN A 4 -1.86 59.44 25.29
C ASN A 4 -3.21 58.98 24.75
N TYR A 5 -3.30 58.76 23.43
CA TYR A 5 -4.39 58.00 22.82
C TYR A 5 -3.98 56.52 22.82
N SER A 6 -4.63 55.70 23.65
CA SER A 6 -4.53 54.24 23.52
C SER A 6 -5.50 53.79 22.45
N ILE A 7 -4.97 53.37 21.31
CA ILE A 7 -5.70 52.67 20.26
C ILE A 7 -5.83 51.20 20.69
N PHE A 8 -7.05 50.77 21.02
CA PHE A 8 -7.40 49.35 21.09
C PHE A 8 -7.53 48.83 19.65
N ALA A 9 -6.50 48.14 19.17
CA ALA A 9 -6.59 47.34 17.95
C ALA A 9 -7.11 45.95 18.31
N LEU A 10 -8.40 45.70 18.01
CA LEU A 10 -8.99 44.37 18.04
C LEU A 10 -8.41 43.57 16.86
N LEU A 11 -7.44 42.69 17.10
CA LEU A 11 -7.09 41.65 16.13
C LEU A 11 -8.19 40.56 16.20
N MET A 12 -9.16 40.63 15.29
CA MET A 12 -9.93 39.44 14.93
C MET A 12 -9.03 38.54 14.10
N LEU A 13 -8.41 37.54 14.74
CA LEU A 13 -7.90 36.37 14.04
C LEU A 13 -9.09 35.66 13.39
N ALA A 14 -9.27 35.85 12.09
CA ALA A 14 -10.11 35.00 11.28
C ALA A 14 -9.52 33.58 11.34
N SER A 15 -10.08 32.72 12.17
CA SER A 15 -9.84 31.28 12.12
C SER A 15 -10.44 30.77 10.82
N ALA A 16 -9.65 30.77 9.76
CA ALA A 16 -9.96 29.94 8.60
C ALA A 16 -9.99 28.48 9.10
N PRO A 17 -11.04 27.70 8.85
CA PRO A 17 -11.01 26.28 9.14
C PRO A 17 -9.86 25.68 8.31
N LEU A 18 -8.86 25.12 8.99
CA LEU A 18 -7.90 24.23 8.36
C LEU A 18 -8.70 23.04 7.84
N CYS A 19 -8.93 22.99 6.53
CA CYS A 19 -9.32 21.75 5.87
C CYS A 19 -8.13 20.79 6.06
N VAL A 20 -8.21 19.92 7.07
CA VAL A 20 -7.26 18.81 7.21
C VAL A 20 -7.58 17.84 6.09
N SER A 21 -6.76 17.83 5.03
CA SER A 21 -6.82 16.78 4.02
C SER A 21 -6.58 15.44 4.68
N ALA A 22 -7.42 14.44 4.38
CA ALA A 22 -7.26 13.10 4.92
C ALA A 22 -5.88 12.51 4.52
N GLN A 23 -5.17 11.90 5.47
CA GLN A 23 -3.83 11.36 5.23
C GLN A 23 -3.89 10.23 4.21
N GLN A 24 -3.19 10.38 3.07
CA GLN A 24 -2.99 9.32 2.08
C GLN A 24 -1.59 8.73 2.18
N ILE A 25 -1.40 7.60 1.52
CA ILE A 25 -0.08 6.98 1.32
C ILE A 25 0.64 7.70 0.18
N SER A 26 1.94 7.90 0.34
CA SER A 26 2.75 8.55 -0.70
C SER A 26 3.10 7.57 -1.81
N ASN A 27 3.16 8.05 -3.06
CA ASN A 27 3.57 7.25 -4.22
C ASN A 27 2.80 5.93 -4.34
N SER A 28 1.51 5.97 -4.02
CA SER A 28 0.63 4.79 -4.02
C SER A 28 -0.08 4.57 -5.35
N ASP A 29 0.03 5.53 -6.27
CA ASP A 29 -0.26 5.46 -7.70
C ASP A 29 0.95 5.01 -8.54
N PHE A 30 2.09 4.76 -7.90
CA PHE A 30 3.34 4.23 -8.47
C PHE A 30 3.96 5.00 -9.66
N ASP A 31 3.40 6.14 -10.04
CA ASP A 31 3.90 7.07 -11.07
C ASP A 31 5.01 8.00 -10.57
N GLY A 32 5.29 7.99 -9.27
CA GLY A 32 6.37 8.75 -8.67
C GLY A 32 7.76 8.13 -8.90
N GLU A 33 8.71 8.54 -8.06
CA GLU A 33 10.09 8.07 -8.17
C GLU A 33 10.19 6.56 -7.88
N TRP A 34 10.93 5.84 -8.73
CA TRP A 34 11.40 4.48 -8.48
C TRP A 34 12.88 4.51 -8.10
N VAL A 35 13.24 3.75 -7.07
CA VAL A 35 14.59 3.70 -6.51
C VAL A 35 15.12 2.27 -6.55
N ASP A 36 16.42 2.12 -6.35
CA ASP A 36 17.05 0.81 -6.17
C ASP A 36 16.40 0.06 -5.01
N CYS A 37 16.02 -1.19 -5.25
CA CYS A 37 15.58 -2.09 -4.20
C CYS A 37 16.82 -2.74 -3.57
N MET A 38 17.02 -2.53 -2.27
CA MET A 38 18.09 -3.16 -1.49
C MET A 38 17.45 -4.06 -0.43
N PRO A 39 17.29 -5.37 -0.72
CA PRO A 39 16.69 -6.31 0.23
C PRO A 39 17.36 -6.27 1.59
N TRP A 40 16.56 -6.10 2.64
CA TRP A 40 17.09 -6.04 3.99
C TRP A 40 17.54 -7.42 4.46
N THR A 41 18.85 -7.58 4.58
CA THR A 41 19.51 -8.77 5.12
C THR A 41 20.92 -8.39 5.59
N TYR A 42 21.57 -9.24 6.38
CA TYR A 42 22.95 -9.01 6.83
C TYR A 42 23.96 -9.81 6.02
N LEU A 43 25.11 -9.18 5.75
CA LEU A 43 26.25 -9.79 5.07
C LEU A 43 26.88 -10.87 5.94
N GLN A 44 27.26 -11.98 5.31
CA GLN A 44 27.87 -13.15 5.94
C GLN A 44 29.17 -13.51 5.19
N GLY A 45 30.19 -14.04 5.89
CA GLY A 45 31.42 -14.53 5.26
C GLY A 45 32.73 -14.02 5.87
N ASP A 46 33.85 -14.43 5.26
CA ASP A 46 35.24 -14.36 5.74
C ASP A 46 35.86 -12.96 5.91
N GLY A 47 35.06 -11.91 5.76
CA GLY A 47 35.48 -10.52 5.97
C GLY A 47 34.45 -9.63 6.67
N THR A 48 33.32 -10.18 7.14
CA THR A 48 32.30 -9.42 7.88
C THR A 48 32.03 -10.06 9.24
N ASP A 49 31.64 -9.26 10.21
CA ASP A 49 31.29 -9.71 11.56
C ASP A 49 29.81 -10.18 11.66
N GLY A 50 29.12 -10.31 10.53
CA GLY A 50 27.69 -10.62 10.49
C GLY A 50 26.78 -9.46 10.93
N ASN A 51 27.30 -8.25 11.18
CA ASN A 51 26.53 -7.11 11.68
C ASN A 51 26.34 -5.98 10.65
N THR A 52 26.84 -6.14 9.43
CA THR A 52 26.65 -5.17 8.35
C THR A 52 25.40 -5.52 7.53
N VAL A 53 24.47 -4.57 7.43
CA VAL A 53 23.32 -4.68 6.52
C VAL A 53 23.82 -4.63 5.06
N SER A 54 23.31 -5.53 4.23
CA SER A 54 23.60 -5.61 2.81
C SER A 54 23.20 -4.33 2.08
N SER A 55 24.03 -3.89 1.14
CA SER A 55 23.74 -2.80 0.19
C SER A 55 23.61 -3.31 -1.26
N HIS A 56 23.39 -4.61 -1.45
CA HIS A 56 23.22 -5.18 -2.78
C HIS A 56 21.90 -4.72 -3.39
N VAL A 57 21.98 -4.17 -4.60
CA VAL A 57 20.80 -3.78 -5.38
C VAL A 57 20.25 -5.00 -6.09
N VAL A 58 18.96 -5.28 -5.89
CA VAL A 58 18.21 -6.37 -6.52
C VAL A 58 16.90 -5.79 -7.05
N GLY A 59 16.92 -5.32 -8.29
CA GLY A 59 15.78 -4.68 -8.93
C GLY A 59 15.51 -3.25 -8.44
N THR A 60 14.31 -2.75 -8.72
CA THR A 60 13.85 -1.42 -8.34
C THR A 60 12.50 -1.50 -7.63
N GLN A 61 12.10 -0.44 -6.94
CA GLN A 61 10.83 -0.34 -6.23
C GLN A 61 10.30 1.09 -6.20
N PRO A 62 8.98 1.32 -6.07
CA PRO A 62 8.45 2.66 -5.84
C PRO A 62 8.99 3.22 -4.53
N LYS A 63 9.45 4.47 -4.55
CA LYS A 63 9.92 5.15 -3.34
C LYS A 63 8.83 5.18 -2.27
N GLY A 64 9.16 4.75 -1.06
CA GLY A 64 8.23 4.63 0.07
C GLY A 64 7.57 3.26 0.19
N TRP A 65 7.77 2.37 -0.78
CA TRP A 65 7.32 0.98 -0.75
C TRP A 65 8.51 0.04 -0.90
N ILE A 66 8.43 -1.13 -0.28
CA ILE A 66 9.48 -2.16 -0.33
C ILE A 66 8.91 -3.42 -1.00
N ILE A 67 9.54 -3.84 -2.10
CA ILE A 67 9.22 -5.10 -2.79
C ILE A 67 10.05 -6.22 -2.16
N SER A 68 9.47 -7.41 -2.02
CA SER A 68 10.08 -8.58 -1.38
C SER A 68 11.19 -9.27 -2.18
N ASN A 69 11.94 -8.50 -2.99
CA ASN A 69 13.15 -9.01 -3.64
C ASN A 69 14.10 -9.57 -2.57
N VAL A 70 14.85 -10.60 -2.93
CA VAL A 70 15.74 -11.31 -2.00
C VAL A 70 17.16 -11.21 -2.53
N ALA A 71 18.13 -10.84 -1.68
CA ALA A 71 19.56 -10.83 -2.03
C ALA A 71 20.22 -12.21 -1.93
N GLY A 72 19.53 -13.19 -1.34
CA GLY A 72 20.04 -14.54 -1.13
C GLY A 72 21.11 -14.60 -0.05
N MET A 73 22.10 -15.48 -0.22
CA MET A 73 23.31 -15.53 0.60
C MET A 73 24.20 -14.34 0.25
N ALA A 74 23.98 -13.23 0.96
CA ALA A 74 24.72 -11.99 0.76
C ALA A 74 26.07 -12.00 1.50
N SER A 75 27.14 -11.62 0.79
CA SER A 75 28.49 -11.38 1.32
C SER A 75 29.09 -10.13 0.69
N VAL A 76 30.31 -9.74 1.08
CA VAL A 76 30.99 -8.59 0.47
C VAL A 76 31.18 -8.84 -1.03
N GLY A 77 30.54 -8.01 -1.85
CA GLY A 77 30.65 -8.08 -3.31
C GLY A 77 29.86 -9.20 -3.99
N MET A 78 29.11 -10.03 -3.25
CA MET A 78 28.30 -11.12 -3.84
C MET A 78 26.90 -11.22 -3.20
N ALA A 79 25.89 -11.48 -4.03
CA ALA A 79 24.51 -11.73 -3.65
C ALA A 79 24.02 -13.04 -4.31
N MET A 80 24.52 -14.19 -3.82
CA MET A 80 24.18 -15.48 -4.43
C MET A 80 22.76 -15.88 -4.07
N GLY A 81 21.94 -16.25 -5.04
CA GLY A 81 20.51 -16.47 -4.79
C GLY A 81 19.66 -15.22 -5.01
N ALA A 82 20.23 -14.08 -5.45
CA ALA A 82 19.47 -12.87 -5.68
C ALA A 82 18.29 -13.13 -6.64
N THR A 83 17.09 -12.78 -6.20
CA THR A 83 15.83 -13.07 -6.90
C THR A 83 14.95 -11.83 -6.91
N THR A 84 14.60 -11.37 -8.11
CA THR A 84 13.63 -10.29 -8.31
C THR A 84 12.23 -10.89 -8.44
N VAL A 85 11.29 -10.33 -7.68
CA VAL A 85 9.88 -10.73 -7.63
C VAL A 85 8.93 -9.57 -7.90
N GLY A 86 9.46 -8.37 -8.14
CA GLY A 86 8.67 -7.24 -8.60
C GLY A 86 9.36 -6.41 -9.67
N GLU A 87 8.55 -5.85 -10.57
CA GLU A 87 8.99 -5.00 -11.67
C GLU A 87 7.98 -3.88 -11.96
N ASN A 88 8.46 -2.81 -12.58
CA ASN A 88 7.62 -1.74 -13.11
C ASN A 88 7.00 -2.18 -14.44
N VAL A 89 5.70 -1.99 -14.59
CA VAL A 89 4.95 -2.21 -15.83
C VAL A 89 4.01 -1.04 -16.10
N GLU A 90 3.42 -0.96 -17.29
CA GLU A 90 2.36 0.01 -17.59
C GLU A 90 1.15 -0.17 -16.66
N GLY A 91 0.64 0.93 -16.12
CA GLY A 91 -0.41 0.92 -15.10
C GLY A 91 -1.82 1.24 -15.60
N TYR A 92 -2.72 1.48 -14.67
CA TYR A 92 -4.11 1.80 -14.93
C TYR A 92 -4.28 3.31 -15.18
N ASN A 93 -4.33 3.70 -16.46
CA ASN A 93 -4.35 5.11 -16.88
C ASN A 93 -3.16 5.93 -16.35
N SER A 94 -2.04 5.24 -16.10
CA SER A 94 -0.81 5.72 -15.50
C SER A 94 0.39 5.15 -16.27
N ALA A 95 1.57 5.72 -16.07
CA ALA A 95 2.78 5.22 -16.72
C ALA A 95 3.37 4.01 -16.01
N SER A 96 3.02 3.78 -14.74
CA SER A 96 3.66 2.80 -13.89
C SER A 96 2.67 2.10 -12.96
N ALA A 97 2.89 0.80 -12.80
CA ALA A 97 2.27 -0.08 -11.81
C ALA A 97 3.31 -1.08 -11.31
N VAL A 98 2.99 -1.75 -10.20
CA VAL A 98 3.84 -2.80 -9.65
C VAL A 98 3.31 -4.15 -10.11
N LYS A 99 4.12 -4.91 -10.84
CA LYS A 99 3.86 -6.33 -11.10
C LYS A 99 4.67 -7.16 -10.13
N LEU A 100 3.98 -7.99 -9.34
CA LEU A 100 4.54 -8.96 -8.42
C LEU A 100 4.43 -10.36 -9.01
N THR A 101 5.48 -11.16 -8.91
CA THR A 101 5.51 -12.54 -9.40
C THR A 101 6.22 -13.44 -8.40
N ASN A 102 5.62 -14.59 -8.10
CA ASN A 102 6.30 -15.66 -7.39
C ASN A 102 7.38 -16.26 -8.29
N THR A 103 8.66 -15.99 -7.99
CA THR A 103 9.79 -16.32 -8.87
C THR A 103 10.65 -17.43 -8.26
N PRO A 104 11.00 -18.50 -9.00
CA PRO A 104 11.98 -19.46 -8.56
C PRO A 104 13.35 -18.83 -8.33
N ASN A 105 14.09 -19.33 -7.36
CA ASN A 105 15.47 -18.93 -7.14
C ASN A 105 16.33 -19.32 -8.37
N PRO A 106 17.19 -18.43 -8.90
CA PRO A 106 17.93 -18.72 -10.14
C PRO A 106 18.89 -19.92 -10.07
N TRP A 107 19.23 -20.40 -8.88
CA TRP A 107 20.08 -21.57 -8.67
C TRP A 107 19.32 -22.81 -8.22
N MET A 108 18.03 -22.66 -7.86
CA MET A 108 17.21 -23.70 -7.27
C MET A 108 15.72 -23.50 -7.61
N ASP A 109 15.27 -24.05 -8.74
CA ASP A 109 13.87 -23.90 -9.19
C ASP A 109 12.82 -24.37 -8.18
N ALA A 110 13.17 -25.32 -7.31
CA ALA A 110 12.29 -25.82 -6.26
C ALA A 110 12.06 -24.80 -5.13
N GLN A 111 12.99 -23.84 -4.94
CA GLN A 111 12.85 -22.77 -3.97
C GLN A 111 12.21 -21.57 -4.64
N LYS A 112 10.96 -21.27 -4.31
CA LYS A 112 10.21 -20.16 -4.90
C LYS A 112 10.16 -19.00 -3.91
N VAL A 113 10.44 -17.81 -4.40
CA VAL A 113 10.38 -16.57 -3.63
C VAL A 113 9.03 -15.92 -3.87
N PRO A 114 8.20 -15.68 -2.83
CA PRO A 114 6.91 -15.04 -3.00
C PRO A 114 7.05 -13.55 -3.32
N GLY A 115 6.27 -13.07 -4.29
CA GLY A 115 6.20 -11.66 -4.65
C GLY A 115 5.19 -10.90 -3.79
N TYR A 116 5.63 -9.88 -3.09
CA TYR A 116 4.76 -8.94 -2.39
C TYR A 116 5.41 -7.56 -2.27
N ILE A 117 4.58 -6.54 -2.04
CA ILE A 117 5.01 -5.17 -1.76
C ILE A 117 4.42 -4.69 -0.45
N SER A 118 5.15 -3.86 0.29
CA SER A 118 4.72 -3.35 1.59
C SER A 118 5.19 -1.94 1.92
N LEU A 119 4.52 -1.28 2.88
CA LEU A 119 5.00 -0.05 3.53
C LEU A 119 6.02 -0.35 4.64
N GLY A 120 6.06 -1.59 5.14
CA GLY A 120 7.04 -2.08 6.09
C GLY A 120 8.33 -2.55 5.41
N THR A 121 9.31 -2.94 6.22
CA THR A 121 10.55 -3.55 5.73
C THR A 121 10.34 -5.05 5.52
N THR A 122 10.63 -5.53 4.31
CA THR A 122 10.58 -6.96 3.99
C THR A 122 11.82 -7.67 4.52
N TRP A 123 11.68 -8.88 5.04
CA TRP A 123 12.80 -9.70 5.49
C TRP A 123 12.62 -11.16 5.10
N SER A 124 13.74 -11.89 5.06
CA SER A 124 13.74 -13.33 4.86
C SER A 124 14.94 -13.99 5.53
N THR A 125 14.80 -15.26 5.82
CA THR A 125 15.85 -16.12 6.38
C THR A 125 15.69 -17.53 5.83
N ALA A 126 16.80 -18.25 5.75
CA ALA A 126 16.81 -19.67 5.46
C ALA A 126 18.17 -20.26 5.82
N MET A 127 18.21 -21.55 6.11
CA MET A 127 19.42 -22.32 6.31
C MET A 127 19.52 -23.46 5.28
N PRO A 128 19.97 -23.17 4.05
CA PRO A 128 20.27 -24.19 3.05
C PRO A 128 21.35 -25.14 3.59
N LYS A 129 21.19 -26.44 3.37
CA LYS A 129 22.20 -27.46 3.72
C LYS A 129 22.51 -28.33 2.51
N PHE A 130 23.80 -28.59 2.31
CA PHE A 130 24.26 -29.55 1.29
C PHE A 130 24.19 -30.98 1.82
N GLY A 131 23.61 -31.88 1.04
CA GLY A 131 23.56 -33.31 1.34
C GLY A 131 23.79 -34.17 0.09
N LEU A 132 23.84 -35.49 0.28
CA LEU A 132 24.04 -36.49 -0.79
C LEU A 132 22.99 -36.41 -1.92
N GLY A 133 21.80 -35.88 -1.64
CA GLY A 133 20.70 -35.71 -2.60
C GLY A 133 20.51 -34.28 -3.14
N GLY A 134 21.45 -33.36 -2.90
CA GLY A 134 21.35 -31.96 -3.31
C GLY A 134 21.21 -30.99 -2.12
N ILE A 135 20.63 -29.81 -2.38
CA ILE A 135 20.43 -28.77 -1.37
C ILE A 135 19.03 -28.90 -0.76
N THR A 136 18.94 -28.94 0.57
CA THR A 136 17.68 -28.87 1.33
C THR A 136 17.57 -27.52 2.02
N ILE A 137 16.42 -26.88 1.94
CA ILE A 137 16.14 -25.61 2.62
C ILE A 137 15.49 -25.90 3.97
N ASN A 138 16.07 -25.39 5.06
CA ASN A 138 15.54 -25.52 6.42
C ASN A 138 15.34 -24.15 7.04
N ASN A 139 14.53 -24.07 8.09
CA ASN A 139 14.35 -22.87 8.92
C ASN A 139 14.06 -21.61 8.09
N SER A 140 13.31 -21.76 7.00
CA SER A 140 12.90 -20.64 6.16
C SER A 140 11.78 -19.87 6.82
N ASP A 141 11.88 -18.56 6.84
CA ASP A 141 10.82 -17.66 7.30
C ASP A 141 11.00 -16.30 6.61
N GLY A 142 9.99 -15.45 6.75
CA GLY A 142 10.01 -14.10 6.22
C GLY A 142 8.69 -13.40 6.45
N GLY A 143 8.62 -12.19 5.92
CA GLY A 143 7.44 -11.35 6.03
C GLY A 143 7.84 -9.89 6.08
N VAL A 144 7.05 -9.11 6.81
CA VAL A 144 7.30 -7.68 6.98
C VAL A 144 7.38 -7.30 8.46
N PHE A 145 8.15 -6.26 8.74
CA PHE A 145 8.16 -5.62 10.04
C PHE A 145 8.12 -4.10 9.94
N GLY A 146 7.62 -3.46 10.99
CA GLY A 146 7.38 -2.02 11.00
C GLY A 146 6.28 -1.60 10.01
N GLY A 147 6.35 -0.34 9.59
CA GLY A 147 5.39 0.28 8.69
C GLY A 147 5.62 1.78 8.62
N GLN A 148 4.58 2.53 8.26
CA GLN A 148 4.63 3.98 8.16
C GLN A 148 3.89 4.63 9.31
N SER A 149 4.42 5.75 9.83
CA SER A 149 3.69 6.56 10.81
C SER A 149 2.40 7.11 10.20
N PHE A 150 1.29 6.90 10.90
CA PHE A 150 -0.03 7.16 10.37
C PHE A 150 -1.04 7.39 11.48
N THR A 151 -1.86 8.43 11.36
CA THR A 151 -2.87 8.82 12.37
C THR A 151 -4.28 8.91 11.81
N GLY A 152 -4.44 8.65 10.51
CA GLY A 152 -5.74 8.62 9.84
C GLY A 152 -6.60 7.45 10.31
N ARG A 153 -7.90 7.54 10.06
CA ARG A 153 -8.88 6.45 10.22
C ARG A 153 -9.66 6.23 8.92
N PRO A 154 -9.05 5.60 7.91
CA PRO A 154 -9.74 5.26 6.67
C PRO A 154 -10.79 4.18 6.91
N THR A 155 -11.91 4.23 6.22
CA THR A 155 -12.91 3.16 6.24
C THR A 155 -12.53 1.98 5.37
N GLY A 156 -11.68 2.16 4.36
CA GLY A 156 -11.31 1.07 3.46
C GLY A 156 -10.04 1.31 2.66
N LEU A 157 -9.75 0.35 1.80
CA LEU A 157 -8.66 0.33 0.83
C LEU A 157 -9.21 0.02 -0.56
N GLU A 158 -8.78 0.78 -1.55
CA GLU A 158 -9.08 0.55 -2.96
C GLU A 158 -7.80 0.52 -3.78
N PHE A 159 -7.81 -0.22 -4.88
CA PHE A 159 -6.79 -0.21 -5.92
C PHE A 159 -7.30 -0.88 -7.19
N TRP A 160 -6.56 -0.76 -8.27
CA TRP A 160 -6.78 -1.51 -9.51
C TRP A 160 -5.81 -2.67 -9.60
N TYR A 161 -6.25 -3.81 -10.12
CA TYR A 161 -5.39 -4.97 -10.26
C TYR A 161 -5.66 -5.80 -11.51
N LYS A 162 -4.65 -6.60 -11.86
CA LYS A 162 -4.73 -7.77 -12.73
C LYS A 162 -4.14 -8.97 -12.00
N ARG A 163 -4.68 -10.16 -12.23
CA ARG A 163 -4.24 -11.39 -11.55
C ARG A 163 -4.18 -12.56 -12.52
N SER A 164 -3.08 -13.30 -12.48
CA SER A 164 -2.90 -14.55 -13.22
C SER A 164 -2.24 -15.62 -12.35
N ARG A 165 -2.34 -16.88 -12.79
CA ARG A 165 -1.77 -18.05 -12.12
C ARG A 165 -0.96 -18.89 -13.10
N GLY A 166 0.18 -19.39 -12.62
CA GLY A 166 0.95 -20.42 -13.30
C GLY A 166 0.33 -21.79 -13.10
N ASP A 167 0.94 -22.80 -13.73
CA ASP A 167 0.50 -24.19 -13.64
C ASP A 167 0.88 -24.85 -12.31
N ASP A 168 1.80 -24.23 -11.56
CA ASP A 168 2.28 -24.70 -10.28
C ASP A 168 1.51 -24.01 -9.16
N GLN A 169 0.82 -24.79 -8.32
CA GLN A 169 -0.17 -24.32 -7.35
C GLN A 169 -1.21 -23.36 -7.99
N PRO A 170 -1.97 -23.81 -9.02
CA PRO A 170 -2.89 -22.95 -9.77
C PRO A 170 -4.06 -22.41 -8.93
N ASN A 171 -4.30 -23.03 -7.77
CA ASN A 171 -5.35 -22.63 -6.83
C ASN A 171 -4.83 -21.74 -5.69
N GLU A 172 -3.55 -21.33 -5.70
CA GLU A 172 -3.01 -20.42 -4.68
C GLU A 172 -3.81 -19.11 -4.68
N LYS A 173 -4.34 -18.71 -3.53
CA LYS A 173 -5.03 -17.43 -3.36
C LYS A 173 -4.05 -16.26 -3.37
N THR A 174 -4.52 -15.04 -3.57
CA THR A 174 -3.74 -13.81 -3.31
C THR A 174 -4.21 -13.26 -1.99
N THR A 175 -3.28 -12.93 -1.09
CA THR A 175 -3.62 -12.28 0.19
C THR A 175 -3.36 -10.77 0.13
N ILE A 176 -4.36 -10.00 0.56
CA ILE A 176 -4.28 -8.55 0.76
C ILE A 176 -4.44 -8.27 2.25
N VAL A 177 -3.44 -7.63 2.85
CA VAL A 177 -3.46 -7.26 4.26
C VAL A 177 -3.22 -5.77 4.40
N ALA A 178 -4.04 -5.08 5.18
CA ALA A 178 -3.74 -3.73 5.63
C ALA A 178 -4.13 -3.61 7.10
N TYR A 179 -3.31 -2.98 7.92
CA TYR A 179 -3.57 -2.91 9.35
C TYR A 179 -3.09 -1.62 9.97
N LEU A 180 -3.85 -1.18 10.96
CA LEU A 180 -3.63 0.03 11.76
C LEU A 180 -3.34 -0.41 13.20
N TRP A 181 -2.32 0.15 13.83
CA TRP A 181 -1.99 -0.17 15.21
C TRP A 181 -1.39 1.01 15.95
N LYS A 182 -1.28 0.85 17.27
CA LYS A 182 -0.54 1.72 18.17
C LYS A 182 0.24 0.89 19.18
N GLY A 183 1.25 1.49 19.83
CA GLY A 183 2.21 0.75 20.63
C GLY A 183 2.99 -0.27 19.78
N HIS A 184 3.76 -1.15 20.42
CA HIS A 184 4.70 -2.02 19.70
C HIS A 184 4.76 -3.45 20.24
N TRP A 185 5.04 -4.38 19.33
CA TRP A 185 5.42 -5.76 19.65
C TRP A 185 6.88 -5.97 19.29
N THR A 186 7.64 -6.64 20.15
CA THR A 186 9.03 -6.99 19.87
C THR A 186 9.19 -8.50 19.96
N GLN A 187 9.47 -9.14 18.83
CA GLN A 187 9.86 -10.55 18.80
C GLN A 187 11.38 -10.65 18.95
N LYS A 188 11.84 -11.40 19.95
CA LYS A 188 13.27 -11.63 20.20
C LYS A 188 13.87 -12.56 19.15
N ASP A 189 15.18 -12.48 18.95
CA ASP A 189 15.98 -13.52 18.28
C ASP A 189 15.52 -13.94 16.87
N VAL A 190 14.88 -13.05 16.10
CA VAL A 190 14.43 -13.34 14.73
C VAL A 190 15.65 -13.45 13.81
N PRO A 191 15.88 -14.59 13.14
CA PRO A 191 16.98 -14.75 12.20
C PRO A 191 16.69 -14.01 10.88
N VAL A 192 17.66 -13.27 10.34
CA VAL A 192 17.47 -12.30 9.23
C VAL A 192 18.56 -12.38 8.15
N SER A 193 19.21 -13.54 8.05
CA SER A 193 20.19 -13.85 7.02
C SER A 193 19.96 -15.24 6.46
N ILE A 194 20.24 -15.40 5.17
CA ILE A 194 20.33 -16.72 4.54
C ILE A 194 21.77 -17.21 4.67
N VAL A 195 21.99 -18.31 5.41
CA VAL A 195 23.32 -18.86 5.70
C VAL A 195 23.39 -20.36 5.42
N MET A 196 24.41 -20.79 4.68
CA MET A 196 24.65 -22.22 4.45
C MET A 196 25.50 -22.86 5.56
N VAL A 197 26.40 -22.07 6.17
CA VAL A 197 27.32 -22.50 7.23
C VAL A 197 27.31 -21.46 8.34
N GLY A 198 27.26 -21.92 9.59
CA GLY A 198 27.20 -21.06 10.77
C GLY A 198 25.77 -20.72 11.20
N GLU A 199 25.67 -19.73 12.07
CA GLU A 199 24.40 -19.25 12.62
C GLU A 199 23.96 -17.97 11.89
N PRO A 200 22.66 -17.81 11.58
CA PRO A 200 22.17 -16.58 10.99
C PRO A 200 22.29 -15.43 11.98
N LYS A 201 22.46 -14.20 11.47
CA LYS A 201 22.28 -13.00 12.29
C LYS A 201 20.86 -13.00 12.84
N LYS A 202 20.74 -12.75 14.14
CA LYS A 202 19.46 -12.57 14.83
C LYS A 202 19.29 -11.12 15.29
N VAL A 203 18.05 -10.65 15.31
CA VAL A 203 17.67 -9.33 15.80
C VAL A 203 16.40 -9.41 16.64
N ASP A 204 16.22 -8.43 17.52
CA ASP A 204 14.91 -8.13 18.09
C ASP A 204 14.10 -7.36 17.05
N MET A 205 13.03 -7.96 16.56
CA MET A 205 12.22 -7.43 15.47
C MET A 205 10.98 -6.74 16.03
N VAL A 206 10.88 -5.43 15.79
CA VAL A 206 9.75 -4.63 16.22
C VAL A 206 8.68 -4.61 15.14
N ASP A 207 7.43 -4.85 15.56
CA ASP A 207 6.22 -4.82 14.74
C ASP A 207 6.27 -5.77 13.53
N ARG A 208 6.74 -7.00 13.75
CA ARG A 208 6.53 -8.09 12.79
C ARG A 208 5.03 -8.27 12.55
N ASP A 209 4.64 -8.40 11.29
CA ASP A 209 3.27 -8.60 10.82
C ASP A 209 2.41 -9.53 11.71
N ARG A 210 2.83 -10.78 11.88
CA ARG A 210 2.11 -11.81 12.66
C ARG A 210 1.97 -11.43 14.13
N CYS A 211 2.95 -10.73 14.70
CA CYS A 211 2.88 -10.25 16.08
C CYS A 211 1.82 -9.15 16.24
N VAL A 212 1.81 -8.17 15.34
CA VAL A 212 0.82 -7.07 15.36
C VAL A 212 -0.59 -7.59 15.08
N LEU A 213 -0.71 -8.54 14.14
CA LEU A 213 -1.98 -9.16 13.77
C LEU A 213 -2.49 -10.19 14.78
N GLY A 214 -1.70 -10.50 15.82
CA GLY A 214 -2.06 -11.50 16.84
C GLY A 214 -2.20 -12.91 16.29
N MET A 215 -1.43 -13.25 15.25
CA MET A 215 -1.44 -14.57 14.62
C MET A 215 -0.61 -15.58 15.41
N ASP A 216 -0.89 -16.85 15.19
CA ASP A 216 -0.06 -17.93 15.72
C ASP A 216 1.36 -17.87 15.12
N MET A 217 2.34 -18.08 16.00
CA MET A 217 3.76 -18.06 15.70
C MET A 217 4.34 -19.49 15.60
N GLU A 218 3.52 -20.53 15.77
CA GLU A 218 3.96 -21.91 15.54
C GLU A 218 4.54 -22.07 14.12
N GLY A 219 5.72 -22.72 14.04
CA GLY A 219 6.45 -22.89 12.79
C GLY A 219 7.22 -21.66 12.29
N CYS A 220 6.98 -20.48 12.85
CA CYS A 220 7.76 -19.29 12.55
C CYS A 220 9.12 -19.32 13.29
N GLN A 221 10.11 -18.63 12.74
CA GLN A 221 11.39 -18.42 13.39
C GLN A 221 11.32 -17.23 14.37
N GLY A 222 12.27 -17.20 15.30
CA GLY A 222 12.35 -16.19 16.38
C GLY A 222 12.01 -16.75 17.75
N GLY A 223 12.16 -15.92 18.75
CA GLY A 223 11.91 -16.19 20.16
C GLY A 223 10.62 -15.56 20.66
N GLU A 224 10.61 -15.27 21.96
CA GLU A 224 9.46 -14.72 22.67
C GLU A 224 9.02 -13.36 22.13
N VAL A 225 7.71 -13.09 22.25
CA VAL A 225 7.09 -11.83 21.84
C VAL A 225 6.72 -11.05 23.09
N GLU A 226 7.30 -9.86 23.23
CA GLU A 226 6.92 -8.87 24.23
C GLU A 226 6.11 -7.75 23.57
N LYS A 227 5.30 -7.02 24.34
CA LYS A 227 4.56 -5.87 23.83
C LYS A 227 4.52 -4.71 24.82
N THR A 228 4.42 -3.49 24.31
CA THR A 228 4.20 -2.31 25.15
C THR A 228 2.84 -2.40 25.84
N PRO A 229 2.65 -1.78 27.02
CA PRO A 229 1.37 -1.84 27.75
C PRO A 229 0.18 -1.31 26.96
N ASP A 230 0.42 -0.41 26.00
CA ASP A 230 -0.58 0.22 25.15
C ASP A 230 -0.65 -0.37 23.73
N ALA A 231 0.06 -1.47 23.46
CA ALA A 231 0.05 -2.15 22.16
C ALA A 231 -1.35 -2.67 21.82
N GLU A 232 -1.89 -2.19 20.69
CA GLU A 232 -3.26 -2.46 20.27
C GLU A 232 -3.40 -2.49 18.74
N LEU A 233 -3.97 -3.59 18.22
CA LEU A 233 -4.42 -3.67 16.83
C LEU A 233 -5.75 -2.93 16.70
N ILE A 234 -5.79 -1.88 15.89
CA ILE A 234 -6.93 -0.98 15.80
C ILE A 234 -7.87 -1.39 14.68
N ALA A 235 -7.34 -1.75 13.52
CA ALA A 235 -8.15 -2.17 12.38
C ALA A 235 -7.37 -3.07 11.44
N VAL A 236 -8.08 -3.94 10.73
CA VAL A 236 -7.47 -4.87 9.78
C VAL A 236 -8.35 -5.09 8.55
N ILE A 237 -7.70 -5.17 7.40
CA ILE A 237 -8.15 -5.86 6.19
C ILE A 237 -7.25 -7.08 6.09
N ASN A 238 -7.84 -8.27 5.99
CA ASN A 238 -7.13 -9.51 5.69
C ASN A 238 -8.07 -10.36 4.84
N VAL A 239 -7.92 -10.23 3.52
CA VAL A 239 -8.84 -10.82 2.55
C VAL A 239 -8.07 -11.53 1.45
N ASP A 240 -8.75 -12.49 0.84
CA ASP A 240 -8.20 -13.28 -0.25
C ASP A 240 -8.87 -12.93 -1.59
N ILE A 241 -8.10 -12.98 -2.67
CA ILE A 241 -8.60 -12.94 -4.05
C ILE A 241 -8.27 -14.27 -4.73
N THR A 242 -9.28 -14.95 -5.24
CA THR A 242 -9.16 -16.29 -5.85
C THR A 242 -9.30 -16.28 -7.36
N GLU A 243 -10.05 -15.33 -7.90
CA GLU A 243 -10.38 -15.23 -9.32
C GLU A 243 -9.24 -14.57 -10.10
N ASN A 244 -8.96 -15.07 -11.30
CA ASN A 244 -8.07 -14.39 -12.24
C ASN A 244 -8.77 -13.14 -12.80
N ALA A 245 -7.97 -12.15 -13.16
CA ALA A 245 -8.41 -10.89 -13.76
C ALA A 245 -7.43 -10.50 -14.86
N GLU A 246 -7.80 -10.75 -16.11
CA GLU A 246 -6.99 -10.37 -17.29
C GLU A 246 -7.06 -8.85 -17.53
N GLU A 247 -8.22 -8.25 -17.28
CA GLU A 247 -8.47 -6.83 -17.36
C GLU A 247 -8.38 -6.15 -15.99
N TRP A 248 -8.09 -4.84 -16.02
CA TRP A 248 -8.03 -4.03 -14.81
C TRP A 248 -9.35 -4.10 -14.04
N THR A 249 -9.26 -4.64 -12.83
CA THR A 249 -10.41 -4.85 -11.94
C THR A 249 -10.22 -4.00 -10.70
N LYS A 250 -11.28 -3.32 -10.26
CA LYS A 250 -11.24 -2.51 -9.03
C LYS A 250 -11.41 -3.43 -7.82
N PHE A 251 -10.46 -3.37 -6.90
CA PHE A 251 -10.59 -3.94 -5.57
C PHE A 251 -11.13 -2.89 -4.59
N HIS A 252 -11.95 -3.35 -3.65
CA HIS A 252 -12.38 -2.56 -2.49
C HIS A 252 -12.57 -3.49 -1.29
N ALA A 253 -12.01 -3.10 -0.14
CA ALA A 253 -12.31 -3.75 1.14
C ALA A 253 -12.41 -2.71 2.27
N ASN A 254 -13.30 -2.96 3.22
CA ASN A 254 -13.44 -2.13 4.41
C ASN A 254 -12.56 -2.65 5.54
N PHE A 255 -11.99 -1.73 6.31
CA PHE A 255 -11.30 -2.06 7.54
C PHE A 255 -12.30 -2.59 8.58
N ASP A 256 -11.94 -3.71 9.19
CA ASP A 256 -12.60 -4.25 10.37
C ASP A 256 -11.96 -3.61 11.61
N TYR A 257 -12.60 -2.53 12.11
CA TYR A 257 -12.16 -1.80 13.29
C TYR A 257 -12.45 -2.58 14.57
N LYS A 258 -11.39 -2.80 15.36
CA LYS A 258 -11.39 -3.48 16.66
C LYS A 258 -11.38 -2.52 17.85
N SER A 259 -10.95 -1.27 17.62
CA SER A 259 -10.77 -0.26 18.65
C SER A 259 -11.04 1.14 18.13
N ASP A 260 -11.42 2.05 19.03
CA ASP A 260 -11.57 3.49 18.80
C ASP A 260 -10.27 4.28 19.01
N ALA A 261 -9.18 3.64 19.47
CA ALA A 261 -7.89 4.29 19.69
C ALA A 261 -7.30 4.86 18.39
N THR A 262 -6.70 6.05 18.43
CA THR A 262 -6.03 6.66 17.27
C THR A 262 -4.83 5.82 16.82
N PRO A 263 -4.71 5.46 15.52
CA PRO A 263 -3.53 4.79 15.01
C PRO A 263 -2.26 5.63 15.18
N GLU A 264 -1.14 4.95 15.36
CA GLU A 264 0.20 5.55 15.27
C GLU A 264 0.93 5.06 14.02
N MET A 265 0.53 3.89 13.51
CA MET A 265 1.18 3.18 12.42
C MET A 265 0.16 2.55 11.46
N ILE A 266 0.56 2.45 10.19
CA ILE A 266 -0.11 1.67 9.15
C ILE A 266 0.90 0.78 8.43
N ASN A 267 0.45 -0.38 7.98
CA ASN A 267 1.11 -1.15 6.96
C ASN A 267 0.09 -1.71 5.98
N ILE A 268 0.52 -1.87 4.74
CA ILE A 268 -0.22 -2.49 3.65
C ILE A 268 0.72 -3.55 3.07
N VAL A 269 0.20 -4.75 2.81
CA VAL A 269 0.88 -5.86 2.14
C VAL A 269 -0.03 -6.35 1.03
N ILE A 270 0.49 -6.35 -0.19
CA ILE A 270 -0.20 -6.85 -1.37
C ILE A 270 0.68 -7.95 -1.96
N ALA A 271 0.18 -9.18 -2.02
CA ALA A 271 0.94 -10.35 -2.43
C ALA A 271 0.43 -10.99 -3.72
N SER A 272 1.32 -11.56 -4.52
CA SER A 272 0.93 -12.38 -5.69
C SER A 272 0.36 -13.74 -5.30
N GLY A 273 0.65 -14.22 -4.10
CA GLY A 273 0.26 -15.53 -3.56
C GLY A 273 -0.33 -15.48 -2.16
N ASP A 274 -0.38 -16.64 -1.49
CA ASP A 274 -0.87 -16.81 -0.13
C ASP A 274 0.21 -16.37 0.86
N TYR A 275 0.10 -15.12 1.31
CA TYR A 275 1.16 -14.46 2.08
C TYR A 275 1.50 -15.19 3.39
N PHE A 276 0.49 -15.78 4.04
CA PHE A 276 0.69 -16.46 5.33
C PHE A 276 0.79 -17.98 5.21
N GLY A 277 0.60 -18.56 4.02
CA GLY A 277 0.57 -20.01 3.78
C GLY A 277 1.94 -20.70 3.80
N GLY A 278 3.04 -19.94 3.83
CA GLY A 278 4.41 -20.45 3.92
C GLY A 278 4.98 -20.95 2.59
N ALA A 279 6.25 -21.33 2.58
CA ALA A 279 7.00 -21.60 1.34
C ALA A 279 6.44 -22.74 0.48
N SER A 280 5.75 -23.72 1.08
CA SER A 280 5.23 -24.90 0.36
C SER A 280 4.04 -24.60 -0.55
N VAL A 281 3.30 -23.52 -0.31
CA VAL A 281 2.12 -23.16 -1.11
C VAL A 281 2.43 -22.19 -2.23
N VAL A 282 3.64 -21.62 -2.25
CA VAL A 282 4.08 -20.65 -3.26
C VAL A 282 4.12 -21.34 -4.62
N GLY A 283 3.25 -20.91 -5.53
CA GLY A 283 3.19 -21.36 -6.92
C GLY A 283 4.04 -20.48 -7.82
N LYS A 284 4.92 -21.09 -8.61
CA LYS A 284 5.72 -20.42 -9.63
C LYS A 284 4.83 -19.69 -10.63
N ASP A 285 5.25 -18.50 -11.03
CA ASP A 285 4.62 -17.65 -12.04
C ASP A 285 3.21 -17.14 -11.65
N ASN A 286 2.80 -17.31 -10.40
CA ASN A 286 1.64 -16.63 -9.85
C ASN A 286 1.92 -15.13 -9.77
N SER A 287 1.07 -14.32 -10.41
CA SER A 287 1.33 -12.90 -10.64
C SER A 287 0.15 -12.03 -10.25
N PHE A 288 0.47 -10.84 -9.74
CA PHE A 288 -0.49 -9.82 -9.38
C PHE A 288 0.09 -8.45 -9.75
N VAL A 289 -0.61 -7.74 -10.64
CA VAL A 289 -0.29 -6.36 -10.98
C VAL A 289 -1.22 -5.48 -10.17
N VAL A 290 -0.67 -4.47 -9.49
CA VAL A 290 -1.42 -3.53 -8.66
C VAL A 290 -1.07 -2.10 -9.01
N ASP A 291 -2.08 -1.24 -8.98
CA ASP A 291 -1.94 0.19 -9.21
C ASP A 291 -2.97 1.03 -8.44
N ASP A 292 -2.68 2.32 -8.28
CA ASP A 292 -3.60 3.34 -7.76
C ASP A 292 -4.20 2.98 -6.38
N VAL A 293 -3.32 2.62 -5.45
CA VAL A 293 -3.66 2.26 -4.07
C VAL A 293 -4.12 3.50 -3.29
N LYS A 294 -5.32 3.44 -2.74
CA LYS A 294 -6.00 4.56 -2.07
C LYS A 294 -6.63 4.12 -0.77
N LEU A 295 -6.41 4.93 0.27
CA LEU A 295 -7.18 4.83 1.49
C LEU A 295 -8.52 5.54 1.30
N VAL A 296 -9.62 4.82 1.52
CA VAL A 296 -10.97 5.38 1.47
C VAL A 296 -11.31 5.92 2.85
N TYR A 297 -11.83 7.13 2.92
CA TYR A 297 -12.39 7.70 4.14
C TYR A 297 -13.89 7.84 3.95
N SER A 298 -14.69 7.47 4.96
CA SER A 298 -16.10 7.89 4.99
C SER A 298 -16.11 9.40 4.87
N GLY A 299 -16.76 9.92 3.83
CA GLY A 299 -16.87 11.35 3.66
C GLY A 299 -17.43 11.96 4.94
N GLY A 300 -16.65 12.82 5.60
CA GLY A 300 -17.27 14.04 6.10
C GLY A 300 -17.83 14.70 4.85
N THR A 301 -19.12 14.49 4.56
CA THR A 301 -19.80 15.09 3.41
C THR A 301 -19.84 16.60 3.61
N SER A 302 -18.74 17.25 3.27
CA SER A 302 -18.67 18.68 3.03
C SER A 302 -18.42 18.86 1.55
N GLY A 303 -19.50 18.90 0.77
CA GLY A 303 -19.48 19.46 -0.58
C GLY A 303 -19.83 18.48 -1.69
N ILE A 304 -21.13 18.24 -1.88
CA ILE A 304 -21.81 18.11 -3.18
C ILE A 304 -21.01 17.31 -4.24
N ASP A 305 -21.37 16.04 -4.47
CA ASP A 305 -20.82 15.16 -5.53
C ASP A 305 -21.17 15.59 -6.97
N GLY A 306 -21.48 16.87 -7.17
CA GLY A 306 -21.96 17.47 -8.40
C GLY A 306 -23.32 18.13 -8.20
N VAL A 307 -23.47 19.34 -8.72
CA VAL A 307 -24.80 19.88 -9.04
C VAL A 307 -25.20 19.16 -10.32
N GLU A 308 -26.04 18.13 -10.23
CA GLU A 308 -26.74 17.67 -11.43
C GLU A 308 -27.39 18.90 -12.06
N ALA A 309 -27.06 19.18 -13.32
CA ALA A 309 -27.75 20.21 -14.07
C ALA A 309 -29.22 19.78 -14.10
N ASP A 310 -30.05 20.44 -13.28
CA ASP A 310 -31.48 20.21 -13.23
C ASP A 310 -32.10 20.60 -14.57
N ASN A 311 -32.02 19.67 -15.53
CA ASN A 311 -32.67 19.76 -16.83
C ASN A 311 -34.19 19.56 -16.71
N SER A 312 -34.72 19.38 -15.49
CA SER A 312 -36.14 19.28 -15.19
C SER A 312 -36.72 20.59 -14.65
N ALA A 313 -35.89 21.62 -14.43
CA ALA A 313 -36.35 22.95 -14.04
C ALA A 313 -37.24 23.58 -15.13
N PRO A 314 -38.20 24.46 -14.76
CA PRO A 314 -39.02 25.19 -15.71
C PRO A 314 -38.17 26.05 -16.66
N VAL A 315 -38.58 26.10 -17.92
CA VAL A 315 -37.94 26.97 -18.93
C VAL A 315 -38.28 28.43 -18.64
N GLU A 316 -37.26 29.29 -18.60
CA GLU A 316 -37.38 30.73 -18.41
C GLU A 316 -36.73 31.50 -19.57
N TYR A 317 -37.31 32.64 -19.93
CA TYR A 317 -36.77 33.51 -20.98
C TYR A 317 -36.35 34.85 -20.39
N TYR A 318 -35.23 35.39 -20.87
CA TYR A 318 -34.71 36.69 -20.48
C TYR A 318 -34.36 37.51 -21.73
N ASN A 319 -34.65 38.80 -21.72
CA ASN A 319 -34.13 39.71 -22.75
C ASN A 319 -32.62 39.95 -22.56
N LEU A 320 -31.97 40.63 -23.50
CA LEU A 320 -30.52 40.88 -23.45
C LEU A 320 -30.08 41.80 -22.28
N ASN A 321 -31.04 42.47 -21.63
CA ASN A 321 -30.79 43.26 -20.43
C ASN A 321 -30.94 42.44 -19.14
N GLY A 322 -31.19 41.13 -19.24
CA GLY A 322 -31.34 40.23 -18.10
C GLY A 322 -32.71 40.27 -17.42
N VAL A 323 -33.73 40.85 -18.06
CA VAL A 323 -35.11 40.91 -17.52
C VAL A 323 -35.90 39.69 -17.97
N LYS A 324 -36.56 39.00 -17.03
CA LYS A 324 -37.41 37.83 -17.30
C LYS A 324 -38.63 38.22 -18.13
N VAL A 325 -38.98 37.40 -19.14
CA VAL A 325 -40.08 37.61 -20.09
C VAL A 325 -40.99 36.37 -20.09
N ASN A 326 -42.30 36.58 -20.16
CA ASN A 326 -43.27 35.50 -20.30
C ASN A 326 -43.21 34.92 -21.72
N ALA A 327 -43.13 33.59 -21.84
CA ALA A 327 -43.00 32.91 -23.14
C ALA A 327 -44.14 33.25 -24.13
N GLY A 328 -45.36 33.48 -23.63
CA GLY A 328 -46.51 33.86 -24.46
C GLY A 328 -46.58 35.33 -24.87
N GLN A 329 -45.62 36.16 -24.46
CA GLN A 329 -45.58 37.61 -24.70
C GLN A 329 -44.23 38.07 -25.27
N MET A 330 -43.49 37.17 -25.91
CA MET A 330 -42.21 37.49 -26.52
C MET A 330 -42.42 38.12 -27.89
N GLU A 331 -41.94 39.35 -28.08
CA GLU A 331 -41.87 40.00 -29.39
C GLU A 331 -40.69 39.43 -30.22
N PRO A 332 -40.70 39.52 -31.56
CA PRO A 332 -39.59 39.10 -32.40
C PRO A 332 -38.25 39.70 -31.96
N GLY A 333 -37.24 38.85 -31.73
CA GLY A 333 -35.97 39.27 -31.17
C GLY A 333 -35.11 38.15 -30.60
N LEU A 334 -33.93 38.52 -30.07
CA LEU A 334 -32.98 37.60 -29.46
C LEU A 334 -33.16 37.54 -27.93
N TYR A 335 -33.24 36.33 -27.39
CA TYR A 335 -33.45 36.06 -25.96
C TYR A 335 -32.47 35.03 -25.43
N ILE A 336 -32.30 35.02 -24.10
CA ILE A 336 -31.65 33.93 -23.38
C ILE A 336 -32.73 32.98 -22.85
N CYS A 337 -32.70 31.73 -23.30
CA CYS A 337 -33.49 30.64 -22.75
C CYS A 337 -32.66 29.94 -21.69
N ARG A 338 -33.20 29.82 -20.47
CA ARG A 338 -32.57 29.13 -19.35
C ARG A 338 -33.43 27.95 -18.91
N GLN A 339 -32.78 26.81 -18.71
CA GLN A 339 -33.36 25.65 -18.06
C GLN A 339 -32.31 25.08 -17.10
N GLY A 340 -32.60 25.16 -15.79
CA GLY A 340 -31.63 24.78 -14.75
C GLY A 340 -30.35 25.61 -14.81
N SER A 341 -29.21 24.94 -14.97
CA SER A 341 -27.88 25.57 -15.14
C SER A 341 -27.51 25.85 -16.60
N LYS A 342 -28.34 25.44 -17.57
CA LYS A 342 -28.08 25.64 -19.01
C LYS A 342 -28.72 26.94 -19.50
N ALA A 343 -27.95 27.74 -20.24
CA ALA A 343 -28.44 28.94 -20.94
C ALA A 343 -28.09 28.88 -22.43
N THR A 344 -29.05 29.17 -23.30
CA THR A 344 -28.88 29.21 -24.76
C THR A 344 -29.47 30.50 -25.35
N LYS A 345 -28.95 30.93 -26.49
CA LYS A 345 -29.53 32.06 -27.25
C LYS A 345 -30.63 31.52 -28.17
N VAL A 346 -31.81 32.13 -28.12
CA VAL A 346 -32.97 31.78 -28.97
C VAL A 346 -33.42 33.02 -29.72
N LEU A 347 -33.66 32.87 -31.02
CA LEU A 347 -34.26 33.90 -31.87
C LEU A 347 -35.75 33.60 -32.01
N VAL A 348 -36.60 34.49 -31.52
CA VAL A 348 -38.04 34.49 -31.78
C VAL A 348 -38.27 35.28 -33.07
N LYS A 349 -38.97 34.67 -34.04
CA LYS A 349 -39.22 35.27 -35.35
C LYS A 349 -40.53 36.02 -35.41
#